data_AF-A0A5J6BXI0-F1
#
_entry.id   AF-A0A5J6BXI0-F1
#
_cell.length_a   1.000
_cell.length_b   1.000
_cell.length_c   1.000
_cell.angle_alpha   90.00
_cell.angle_beta   90.00
_cell.angle_gamma   90.00
#
_symmetry.space_group_name_H-M   'P 1'
#
loop_
_entity.id
_entity.type
_entity.pdbx_description
1 polymer ?
#
loop_
_entity_poly.entity_id
_entity_poly.type
_entity_poly.pdbx_seq_one_letter_code
_entity_poly.pdbx_strand_id
1 'polypeptide(L)'
;KNVEKKFSLKKLTTNNKSIYGEYKNTNKYEYSVTIKSNYKGNMHASDVLIKIPIYKFSENVQVKYKSIGKTEFNNIDSLVIWRIKKFLSSSEHNIKIHLTLENHNQIYSNM
;
A
#
# COMPACT_ATOMS: atom_id res chain seq x y z
N LYS A 1 -36.73 -9.04 -24.76
CA LYS A 1 -35.68 -8.11 -25.23
C LYS A 1 -35.23 -7.26 -24.05
N ASN A 2 -34.15 -7.65 -23.38
CA ASN A 2 -33.54 -6.88 -22.28
C ASN A 2 -32.67 -5.78 -22.90
N VAL A 3 -32.96 -4.51 -22.58
CA VAL A 3 -32.12 -3.38 -23.01
C VAL A 3 -31.20 -3.03 -21.86
N GLU A 4 -29.95 -3.48 -21.96
CA GLU A 4 -28.85 -3.01 -21.12
C GLU A 4 -28.67 -1.49 -21.34
N LYS A 5 -29.20 -0.68 -20.43
CA LYS A 5 -28.83 0.74 -20.36
C LYS A 5 -27.44 0.84 -19.72
N LYS A 6 -26.40 0.82 -20.57
CA LYS A 6 -25.07 1.33 -20.22
C LYS A 6 -25.21 2.80 -19.81
N PHE A 7 -25.13 3.08 -18.52
CA PHE A 7 -24.96 4.45 -18.04
C PHE A 7 -23.54 4.89 -18.36
N SER A 8 -23.39 5.63 -19.46
CA SER A 8 -22.19 6.44 -19.68
C SER A 8 -22.20 7.58 -18.66
N LEU A 9 -21.20 7.60 -17.76
CA LEU A 9 -20.88 8.76 -16.95
C LEU A 9 -20.52 9.92 -17.90
N LYS A 10 -21.53 10.68 -18.33
CA LYS A 10 -21.31 11.98 -18.96
C LYS A 10 -20.58 12.82 -17.93
N LYS A 11 -19.31 13.16 -18.22
CA LYS A 11 -18.55 14.17 -17.48
C LYS A 11 -19.40 15.43 -17.37
N LEU A 12 -19.87 15.72 -16.16
CA LEU A 12 -20.53 16.98 -15.84
C LEU A 12 -19.50 18.09 -15.95
N THR A 13 -19.59 18.89 -17.01
CA THR A 13 -18.81 20.11 -17.19
C THR A 13 -19.74 21.31 -17.08
N THR A 14 -19.61 22.08 -16.01
CA THR A 14 -20.23 23.40 -15.90
C THR A 14 -19.11 24.43 -16.04
N ASN A 15 -19.22 25.31 -17.05
CA ASN A 15 -18.36 26.48 -17.29
C ASN A 15 -16.87 26.26 -17.63
N ASN A 16 -16.55 25.31 -18.54
CA ASN A 16 -15.21 25.19 -19.19
C ASN A 16 -13.96 25.20 -18.28
N LYS A 17 -14.14 25.02 -16.98
CA LYS A 17 -13.12 24.63 -16.02
C LYS A 17 -13.62 23.34 -15.40
N SER A 18 -12.83 22.27 -15.47
CA SER A 18 -13.12 21.08 -14.69
C SER A 18 -13.25 21.50 -13.22
N ILE A 19 -14.42 21.29 -12.61
CA ILE A 19 -14.62 21.49 -11.16
C ILE A 19 -13.69 20.54 -10.37
N TYR A 20 -13.19 19.49 -11.03
CA TYR A 20 -11.90 18.86 -10.74
C TYR A 20 -10.75 19.81 -11.09
N GLY A 21 -10.60 20.90 -10.34
CA GLY A 21 -9.28 21.52 -10.19
C GLY A 21 -8.32 20.42 -9.74
N GLU A 22 -7.10 20.45 -10.25
CA GLU A 22 -6.02 19.48 -10.02
C GLU A 22 -5.78 19.21 -8.52
N TYR A 23 -6.62 18.39 -7.89
CA TYR A 23 -6.35 17.86 -6.56
C TYR A 23 -5.29 16.77 -6.74
N LYS A 24 -4.02 17.21 -6.76
CA LYS A 24 -2.88 16.32 -6.53
C LYS A 24 -3.14 15.65 -5.19
N ASN A 25 -3.36 14.33 -5.19
CA ASN A 25 -3.42 13.56 -3.95
C ASN A 25 -2.05 13.71 -3.26
N THR A 26 -1.97 14.60 -2.27
CA THR A 26 -0.76 14.95 -1.51
C THR A 26 -0.50 13.97 -0.36
N ASN A 27 -1.46 13.09 -0.07
CA ASN A 27 -1.40 12.16 1.06
C ASN A 27 -0.57 10.92 0.72
N LYS A 28 0.71 11.14 0.38
CA LYS A 28 1.70 10.09 0.11
C LYS A 28 2.50 9.82 1.37
N TYR A 29 2.54 8.56 1.78
CA TYR A 29 3.28 8.12 2.94
C TYR A 29 4.31 7.06 2.52
N GLU A 30 5.48 7.09 3.16
CA GLU A 30 6.50 6.07 3.04
C GLU A 30 6.71 5.42 4.41
N TYR A 31 6.57 4.10 4.46
CA TYR A 31 7.03 3.30 5.59
C TYR A 31 8.39 2.72 5.21
N SER A 32 9.40 2.95 6.05
CA SER A 32 10.71 2.33 5.94
C SER A 32 10.94 1.48 7.17
N VAL A 33 10.96 0.16 6.99
CA VAL A 33 11.13 -0.80 8.09
C VAL A 33 12.46 -1.50 7.91
N THR A 34 13.25 -1.51 8.99
CA THR A 34 14.52 -2.23 9.07
C THR A 34 14.42 -3.28 10.17
N ILE A 35 14.85 -4.50 9.86
CA ILE A 35 14.94 -5.62 10.79
C ILE A 35 16.40 -6.04 10.92
N LYS A 36 16.79 -6.46 12.12
CA LYS A 36 18.13 -6.98 12.39
C LYS A 36 18.03 -8.26 13.20
N SER A 37 18.73 -9.30 12.75
CA SER A 37 18.86 -10.54 13.51
C SER A 37 19.98 -10.41 14.53
N ASN A 38 19.75 -10.95 15.73
CA ASN A 38 20.74 -10.97 16.81
C ASN A 38 20.96 -12.38 17.39
N TYR A 39 20.81 -13.40 16.54
CA TYR A 39 21.12 -14.78 16.91
C TYR A 39 22.63 -14.98 16.98
N LYS A 40 23.11 -15.87 17.85
CA LYS A 40 24.55 -16.16 18.00
C LYS A 40 25.03 -17.19 16.96
N GLY A 41 26.30 -17.08 16.56
CA GLY A 41 26.97 -18.06 15.70
C GLY A 41 26.34 -18.21 14.31
N ASN A 42 26.41 -19.41 13.73
CA ASN A 42 25.90 -19.71 12.38
C ASN A 42 24.39 -20.06 12.34
N MET A 43 23.63 -19.66 13.36
CA MET A 43 22.18 -19.89 13.41
C MET A 43 21.44 -19.03 12.38
N HIS A 44 20.27 -19.52 11.94
CA HIS A 44 19.35 -18.75 11.12
C HIS A 44 17.91 -19.05 11.54
N ALA A 45 17.02 -18.07 11.39
CA ALA A 45 15.58 -18.28 11.51
C ALA A 45 15.01 -18.66 10.14
N SER A 46 14.09 -19.62 10.13
CA SER A 46 13.42 -20.11 8.92
C SER A 46 11.98 -19.64 8.87
N ASP A 47 11.46 -19.39 7.67
CA ASP A 47 10.07 -19.00 7.41
C ASP A 47 9.57 -17.83 8.27
N VAL A 48 10.41 -16.80 8.40
CA VAL A 48 10.08 -15.59 9.15
C VAL A 48 9.00 -14.80 8.41
N LEU A 49 7.94 -14.44 9.13
CA LEU A 49 6.84 -13.60 8.65
C LEU A 49 6.82 -12.29 9.43
N ILE A 50 7.01 -11.18 8.71
CA ILE A 50 6.91 -9.83 9.28
C ILE A 50 5.61 -9.24 8.78
N LYS A 51 4.72 -8.93 9.72
CA LYS A 51 3.41 -8.37 9.46
C LYS A 51 3.43 -6.87 9.74
N ILE A 52 3.32 -6.06 8.68
CA ILE A 52 3.34 -4.60 8.77
C ILE A 52 1.92 -4.11 8.57
N PRO A 53 1.21 -3.70 9.64
CA PRO A 53 -0.12 -3.10 9.49
C PRO A 53 0.01 -1.78 8.74
N ILE A 54 -0.94 -1.53 7.85
CA ILE A 54 -1.07 -0.24 7.16
C ILE A 54 -2.45 0.35 7.45
N TYR A 55 -2.61 1.63 7.12
CA TYR A 55 -3.88 2.29 7.33
C TYR A 55 -4.98 1.69 6.44
N LYS A 56 -6.16 1.47 7.01
CA LYS A 56 -7.28 0.77 6.35
C LYS A 56 -7.84 1.47 5.11
N PHE A 57 -7.69 2.80 5.02
CA PHE A 57 -8.14 3.57 3.85
C PHE A 57 -6.95 3.92 2.93
N SER A 58 -6.05 2.96 2.73
CA SER A 58 -4.94 3.10 1.78
C SER A 58 -5.37 2.60 0.40
N GLU A 59 -5.19 3.41 -0.65
CA GLU A 59 -5.55 3.04 -2.03
C GLU A 59 -4.39 2.36 -2.75
N ASN A 60 -3.24 3.04 -2.83
CA ASN A 60 -2.12 2.64 -3.68
C ASN A 60 -0.95 2.14 -2.85
N VAL A 61 -1.09 0.95 -2.27
CA VAL A 61 -0.03 0.31 -1.48
C VAL A 61 0.96 -0.38 -2.42
N GLN A 62 2.21 0.08 -2.40
CA GLN A 62 3.26 -0.46 -3.23
C GLN A 62 4.56 -0.65 -2.45
N VAL A 63 5.10 -1.87 -2.46
CA VAL A 63 6.46 -2.13 -2.01
C VAL A 63 7.43 -1.60 -3.07
N LYS A 64 8.12 -0.49 -2.80
CA LYS A 64 9.10 0.10 -3.71
C LYS A 64 10.44 -0.61 -3.68
N TYR A 65 10.83 -1.06 -2.50
CA TYR A 65 12.10 -1.71 -2.28
C TYR A 65 11.96 -2.76 -1.20
N LYS A 66 12.66 -3.88 -1.37
CA LYS A 66 12.94 -4.84 -0.31
C LYS A 66 14.30 -5.46 -0.59
N SER A 67 15.08 -5.64 0.46
CA SER A 67 16.42 -6.23 0.36
C SER A 67 16.36 -7.74 0.07
N ILE A 68 15.44 -8.48 0.70
CA ILE A 68 15.27 -9.93 0.54
C ILE A 68 13.80 -10.34 0.61
N GLY A 69 13.52 -11.64 0.40
CA GLY A 69 12.21 -12.22 0.67
C GLY A 69 11.12 -11.85 -0.35
N LYS A 70 9.89 -12.28 -0.06
CA LYS A 70 8.69 -12.01 -0.85
C LYS A 70 7.69 -11.20 -0.05
N THR A 71 6.89 -10.40 -0.73
CA THR A 71 5.89 -9.53 -0.10
C THR A 71 4.54 -9.73 -0.73
N GLU A 72 3.50 -9.77 0.09
CA GLU A 72 2.10 -9.80 -0.33
C GLU A 72 1.34 -8.73 0.45
N PHE A 73 0.33 -8.14 -0.20
CA PHE A 73 -0.56 -7.18 0.43
C PHE A 73 -1.93 -7.85 0.60
N ASN A 74 -2.42 -7.85 1.83
CA ASN A 74 -3.76 -8.31 2.18
C ASN A 74 -4.63 -7.07 2.45
N ASN A 75 -5.53 -6.78 1.52
CA ASN A 75 -6.42 -5.61 1.60
C ASN A 75 -7.45 -5.76 2.73
N ILE A 76 -7.94 -6.97 2.99
CA ILE A 76 -8.99 -7.23 3.98
C ILE A 76 -8.49 -6.90 5.38
N ASP A 77 -7.29 -7.39 5.71
CA ASP A 77 -6.66 -7.15 7.00
C ASP A 77 -5.81 -5.88 7.03
N SER A 78 -5.74 -5.13 5.92
CA SER A 78 -4.92 -3.93 5.75
C SER A 78 -3.46 -4.16 6.16
N LEU A 79 -2.83 -5.17 5.57
CA LEU A 79 -1.55 -5.70 6.06
C LEU A 79 -0.59 -6.05 4.93
N VAL A 80 0.65 -5.57 5.04
CA VAL A 80 1.75 -6.02 4.18
C VAL A 80 2.50 -7.13 4.90
N ILE A 81 2.50 -8.33 4.31
CA ILE A 81 3.22 -9.49 4.83
C ILE A 81 4.55 -9.58 4.08
N TRP A 82 5.66 -9.55 4.81
CA TRP A 82 7.00 -9.76 4.28
C TRP A 82 7.55 -11.10 4.77
N ARG A 83 7.70 -12.06 3.84
CA ARG A 83 8.16 -13.43 4.11
C ARG A 83 9.62 -13.61 3.75
N ILE A 84 10.41 -14.08 4.70
CA ILE A 84 11.83 -14.39 4.57
C ILE A 84 12.03 -15.88 4.85
N LYS A 85 12.43 -16.65 3.82
CA LYS A 85 12.64 -18.10 3.96
C LYS A 85 13.78 -18.45 4.92
N LYS A 86 14.87 -17.67 4.87
CA LYS A 86 16.08 -17.88 5.67
C LYS A 86 16.64 -16.53 6.10
N PHE A 87 16.59 -16.23 7.40
CA PHE A 87 17.09 -15.00 8.00
C PHE A 87 18.36 -15.32 8.79
N LEU A 88 19.51 -14.95 8.22
CA LEU A 88 20.84 -15.24 8.76
C LEU A 88 21.09 -14.48 10.06
N SER A 89 22.02 -14.95 10.88
CA SER A 89 22.52 -14.22 12.06
C SER A 89 23.30 -12.97 11.66
N SER A 90 23.30 -11.97 12.55
CA SER A 90 24.03 -10.70 12.39
C SER A 90 23.77 -9.98 11.07
N SER A 91 22.60 -10.16 10.48
CA SER A 91 22.22 -9.55 9.20
C SER A 91 21.12 -8.51 9.41
N GLU A 92 21.13 -7.51 8.54
CA GLU A 92 20.17 -6.42 8.54
C GLU A 92 19.48 -6.36 7.17
N HIS A 93 18.16 -6.21 7.20
CA HIS A 93 17.34 -6.17 6.01
C HIS A 93 16.29 -5.09 6.14
N ASN A 94 16.00 -4.42 5.04
CA ASN A 94 15.03 -3.34 4.98
C ASN A 94 13.99 -3.54 3.88
N ILE A 95 12.83 -2.91 4.08
CA ILE A 95 11.70 -2.80 3.14
C ILE A 95 11.17 -1.37 3.16
N LYS A 96 10.80 -0.86 1.98
CA LYS A 96 10.13 0.44 1.80
C LYS A 96 8.79 0.25 1.12
N ILE A 97 7.76 0.79 1.73
CA ILE A 97 6.36 0.71 1.27
C ILE A 97 5.86 2.14 1.06
N HIS A 98 5.35 2.41 -0.13
CA HIS A 98 4.64 3.64 -0.44
C HIS A 98 3.14 3.36 -0.35
N LEU A 99 2.40 4.29 0.20
CA LEU A 99 0.94 4.24 0.20
C LEU A 99 0.37 5.63 0.00
N THR A 100 -0.82 5.68 -0.61
CA THR A 100 -1.64 6.88 -0.66
C THR A 100 -2.91 6.65 0.13
N LEU A 101 -3.38 7.69 0.82
CA LEU A 101 -4.66 7.63 1.52
C LEU A 101 -5.81 8.01 0.60
N GLU A 102 -6.96 7.38 0.80
CA GLU A 102 -8.24 7.84 0.27
C GLU A 102 -8.48 9.28 0.73
N ASN A 103 -8.85 10.15 -0.20
CA ASN A 103 -9.19 11.52 0.14
C ASN A 103 -10.66 11.59 0.56
N HIS A 104 -10.91 11.41 1.86
CA HIS A 104 -12.27 11.43 2.44
C HIS A 104 -13.06 12.71 2.08
N ASN A 105 -12.38 13.82 1.75
CA ASN A 105 -13.02 15.06 1.33
C ASN A 105 -13.73 14.98 -0.03
N GLN A 106 -13.46 13.97 -0.87
CA GLN A 106 -14.21 13.75 -2.12
C GLN A 106 -15.59 13.09 -1.91
N ILE A 107 -15.80 12.43 -0.77
CA ILE A 107 -17.06 11.74 -0.46
C ILE A 107 -18.12 12.76 0.00
N TYR A 108 -17.71 13.75 0.81
CA TYR A 108 -18.64 14.75 1.37
C TYR A 108 -18.87 15.96 0.47
N SER A 109 -18.01 16.22 -0.52
CA SER A 109 -18.23 17.31 -1.49
C SER A 109 -19.29 16.99 -2.54
N ASN A 110 -19.76 15.74 -2.59
CA ASN A 110 -20.78 15.23 -3.51
C ASN A 110 -22.11 14.92 -2.81
N MET A 111 -22.26 15.24 -1.52
CA MET A 111 -23.53 15.25 -0.78
C MET A 111 -24.09 16.67 -0.73
#